data_AF-A0A7J2TJU4-F1
#
_entry.id   AF-A0A7J2TJU4-F1
#
_cell.length_a   1.000
_cell.length_b   1.000
_cell.length_c   1.000
_cell.angle_alpha   90.00
_cell.angle_beta   90.00
_cell.angle_gamma   90.00
#
_symmetry.space_group_name_H-M   'P 1'
#
loop_
_entity.id
_entity.type
_entity.pdbx_description
1 polymer ?
#
loop_
_entity_poly.entity_id
_entity_poly.type
_entity_poly.pdbx_seq_one_letter_code
_entity_poly.pdbx_strand_id
1 'polypeptide(L)'
;MHLTLDKFFPIFEAEKEDQFWKLKDIENYHKSLIDKFEEAYRISEIARSKCLDPEPKVEILIAKDMAERVEKLIGLEGVAKRIRELEESGVARDKMCFIIADEIIDGKFGKMEMLAAIDKAVRVAVAIMTEGVVAAPIEGIAKFGIDRNQDGSNFLKVYYAGPIRSAGGTAQVISVLVADYVRRKLGIGRYIPTEEEILRYCEEIQLYKRVANLQYLPSDDEIRLIVSNCPVCIDGEATEDVEVSGYRNLPRVETNRVRGGMALIIAEGIALKAPKLKKMVEELKIDGWEWLEKLIKKESEEEVDLKPRAKYLADIVAGRPVLSHPSRKGGFRLRYGRARNSGFATVGINPATMFLIDFIAIGTQLKIERPGKAGSVVPVTTIEG
;
A
#
# COMPACT_ATOMS: atom_id res chain seq x y z
N MET A 1 18.52 -26.25 15.82
CA MET A 1 17.32 -25.91 15.01
C MET A 1 16.87 -24.50 15.36
N HIS A 2 17.79 -23.54 15.27
CA HIS A 2 17.55 -22.12 15.51
C HIS A 2 17.63 -21.46 14.15
N LEU A 3 16.49 -21.00 13.65
CA LEU A 3 16.40 -20.18 12.45
C LEU A 3 15.87 -18.82 12.88
N THR A 4 16.40 -17.78 12.24
CA THR A 4 15.92 -16.38 12.14
C THR A 4 16.71 -15.32 12.89
N LEU A 5 17.87 -14.95 12.32
CA LEU A 5 18.36 -13.57 12.17
C LEU A 5 19.23 -13.41 10.90
N ASP A 6 19.72 -14.53 10.36
CA ASP A 6 20.68 -14.63 9.25
C ASP A 6 20.21 -14.00 7.93
N LYS A 7 18.90 -13.83 7.73
CA LYS A 7 18.33 -13.35 6.45
C LYS A 7 18.14 -11.84 6.35
N PHE A 8 18.20 -11.09 7.47
CA PHE A 8 17.95 -9.62 7.43
C PHE A 8 19.20 -8.78 7.20
N PHE A 9 20.38 -9.39 7.28
CA PHE A 9 21.65 -8.76 6.96
C PHE A 9 22.54 -9.75 6.19
N PRO A 10 22.97 -9.49 4.95
CA PRO A 10 24.09 -10.21 4.34
C PRO A 10 25.42 -9.80 4.98
N ILE A 11 25.47 -9.75 6.32
CA ILE A 11 26.69 -9.64 7.12
C ILE A 11 27.21 -11.05 7.47
N PHE A 12 26.36 -12.08 7.32
CA PHE A 12 26.63 -13.43 7.82
C PHE A 12 27.30 -14.38 6.80
N GLU A 13 27.67 -13.90 5.60
CA GLU A 13 28.55 -14.63 4.67
C GLU A 13 29.98 -14.07 4.68
N ALA A 14 30.50 -13.76 5.87
CA ALA A 14 31.93 -13.58 6.06
C ALA A 14 32.41 -14.65 7.03
N GLU A 15 32.97 -15.73 6.49
CA GLU A 15 33.85 -16.65 7.21
C GLU A 15 35.10 -15.87 7.69
N LYS A 16 34.98 -15.11 8.78
CA LYS A 16 36.11 -14.62 9.57
C LYS A 16 35.74 -14.60 11.04
N GLU A 17 36.47 -15.39 11.83
CA GLU A 17 36.34 -15.59 13.28
C GLU A 17 36.32 -14.29 14.12
N ASP A 18 36.69 -13.13 13.55
CA ASP A 18 36.81 -11.83 14.23
C ASP A 18 35.48 -11.12 14.59
N GLN A 19 34.32 -11.65 14.20
CA GLN A 19 33.01 -11.00 14.45
C GLN A 19 32.11 -11.71 15.48
N PHE A 20 32.59 -12.79 16.11
CA PHE A 20 31.80 -13.58 17.07
C PHE A 20 31.28 -12.75 18.26
N TRP A 21 32.07 -11.80 18.77
CA TRP A 21 31.64 -10.93 19.86
C TRP A 21 30.48 -10.01 19.47
N LYS A 22 30.41 -9.55 18.21
CA LYS A 22 29.31 -8.71 17.70
C LYS A 22 28.01 -9.50 17.61
N LEU A 23 28.09 -10.76 17.16
CA LEU A 23 26.94 -11.66 17.13
C LEU A 23 26.37 -11.85 18.54
N LYS A 24 27.25 -12.15 19.51
CA LYS A 24 26.87 -12.32 20.91
C LYS A 24 26.29 -11.05 21.52
N ASP A 25 26.84 -9.88 21.20
CA ASP A 25 26.32 -8.59 21.66
C ASP A 25 24.92 -8.31 21.08
N ILE A 26 24.68 -8.62 19.80
CA ILE A 26 23.37 -8.51 19.17
C ILE A 26 22.38 -9.48 19.82
N GLU A 27 22.76 -10.74 20.04
CA GLU A 27 21.92 -11.73 20.73
C GLU A 27 21.55 -11.26 22.14
N ASN A 28 22.52 -10.78 22.92
CA ASN A 28 22.30 -10.24 24.25
C ASN A 28 21.36 -9.02 24.22
N TYR A 29 21.55 -8.12 23.26
CA TYR A 29 20.68 -6.97 23.06
C TYR A 29 19.24 -7.41 22.78
N HIS A 30 19.03 -8.31 21.81
CA HIS A 30 17.71 -8.84 21.48
C HIS A 30 17.05 -9.54 22.66
N LYS A 31 17.80 -10.36 23.39
CA LYS A 31 17.31 -11.02 24.61
C LYS A 31 16.84 -9.98 25.63
N SER A 32 17.63 -8.93 25.87
CA SER A 32 17.25 -7.88 26.83
C SER A 32 15.97 -7.13 26.44
N LEU A 33 15.67 -7.00 25.15
CA LEU A 33 14.43 -6.41 24.66
C LEU A 33 13.24 -7.37 24.87
N ILE A 34 13.43 -8.66 24.56
CA ILE A 34 12.40 -9.69 24.72
C ILE A 34 12.02 -9.82 26.20
N ASP A 35 13.01 -9.93 27.10
CA ASP A 35 12.75 -10.07 28.54
C ASP A 35 11.92 -8.90 29.09
N LYS A 36 12.26 -7.66 28.71
CA LYS A 36 11.51 -6.45 29.10
C LYS A 36 10.12 -6.39 28.47
N PHE A 37 10.00 -6.84 27.23
CA PHE A 37 8.73 -6.91 26.52
C PHE A 37 7.78 -7.92 27.18
N GLU A 38 8.25 -9.12 27.49
CA GLU A 38 7.48 -10.17 28.18
C GLU A 38 7.02 -9.71 29.57
N GLU A 39 7.88 -8.99 30.30
CA GLU A 39 7.51 -8.38 31.57
C GLU A 39 6.32 -7.41 31.40
N ALA A 40 6.41 -6.48 30.44
CA ALA A 40 5.34 -5.52 30.16
C ALA A 40 4.04 -6.20 29.68
N TYR A 41 4.16 -7.25 28.87
CA TYR A 41 3.03 -8.01 28.35
C TYR A 41 2.30 -8.74 29.49
N ARG A 42 3.03 -9.40 30.40
CA ARG A 42 2.46 -10.05 31.59
C ARG A 42 1.70 -9.07 32.49
N ILE A 43 2.24 -7.87 32.70
CA ILE A 43 1.56 -6.82 33.46
C ILE A 43 0.23 -6.46 32.76
N SER A 44 0.24 -6.37 31.44
CA SER A 44 -0.94 -6.06 30.64
C SER A 44 -1.99 -7.17 30.71
N GLU A 45 -1.60 -8.45 30.71
CA GLU A 45 -2.51 -9.59 30.89
C GLU A 45 -3.17 -9.58 32.28
N ILE A 46 -2.39 -9.34 33.33
CA ILE A 46 -2.93 -9.22 34.70
C ILE A 46 -3.93 -8.06 34.78
N ALA A 47 -3.65 -6.93 34.12
CA ALA A 47 -4.58 -5.81 34.08
C ALA A 47 -5.88 -6.16 33.32
N ARG A 48 -5.77 -6.70 32.11
CA ARG A 48 -6.92 -7.05 31.26
C ARG A 48 -7.80 -8.13 31.87
N SER A 49 -7.23 -9.10 32.60
CA SER A 49 -7.99 -10.13 33.32
C SER A 49 -8.93 -9.61 34.41
N LYS A 50 -8.80 -8.33 34.82
CA LYS A 50 -9.74 -7.67 35.73
C LYS A 50 -11.06 -7.27 35.06
N CYS A 51 -11.16 -7.41 33.73
CA CYS A 51 -12.35 -7.10 32.93
C CYS A 51 -12.84 -5.65 33.10
N LEU A 52 -11.89 -4.70 33.22
CA LEU A 52 -12.19 -3.27 33.33
C LEU A 52 -12.08 -2.52 31.98
N ASP A 53 -11.64 -3.22 30.94
CA ASP A 53 -11.44 -2.73 29.58
C ASP A 53 -12.37 -3.49 28.60
N PRO A 54 -12.53 -3.04 27.33
CA PRO A 54 -13.45 -3.67 26.37
C PRO A 54 -13.22 -5.17 26.15
N GLU A 55 -11.98 -5.63 26.24
CA GLU A 55 -11.59 -7.03 26.07
C GLU A 55 -10.85 -7.54 27.32
N PRO A 56 -11.15 -8.76 27.81
CA PRO A 56 -10.51 -9.35 28.99
C PRO A 56 -9.08 -9.87 28.72
N LYS A 57 -8.56 -9.64 27.51
CA LYS A 57 -7.26 -10.09 27.03
C LYS A 57 -6.51 -8.93 26.37
N VAL A 58 -5.20 -9.07 26.22
CA VAL A 58 -4.38 -8.11 25.47
C VAL A 58 -4.73 -8.22 23.98
N GLU A 59 -5.12 -7.09 23.38
CA GLU A 59 -5.56 -7.02 21.98
C GLU A 59 -4.38 -6.88 20.99
N ILE A 60 -3.22 -6.42 21.46
CA ILE A 60 -2.00 -6.30 20.64
C ILE A 60 -1.30 -7.66 20.60
N LEU A 61 -1.48 -8.38 19.50
CA LEU A 61 -0.90 -9.71 19.31
C LEU A 61 0.61 -9.65 19.02
N ILE A 62 1.35 -10.54 19.66
CA ILE A 62 2.80 -10.69 19.47
C ILE A 62 3.06 -11.40 18.14
N ALA A 63 3.99 -10.94 17.30
CA ALA A 63 4.39 -11.67 16.09
C ALA A 63 5.91 -11.55 15.89
N LYS A 64 6.57 -12.66 15.53
CA LYS A 64 8.04 -12.70 15.37
C LYS A 64 8.50 -12.21 14.00
N ASP A 65 7.71 -12.46 12.97
CA ASP A 65 8.05 -12.16 11.58
C ASP A 65 6.82 -11.70 10.78
N MET A 66 7.03 -11.44 9.48
CA MET A 66 5.96 -11.04 8.57
C MET A 66 4.87 -12.11 8.45
N ALA A 67 5.26 -13.38 8.37
CA ALA A 67 4.34 -14.49 8.20
C ALA A 67 3.37 -14.63 9.40
N GLU A 68 3.90 -14.55 10.63
CA GLU A 68 3.08 -14.53 11.84
C GLU A 68 2.21 -13.29 11.94
N ARG A 69 2.69 -12.12 11.51
CA ARG A 69 1.85 -10.91 11.45
C ARG A 69 0.65 -11.15 10.54
N VAL A 70 0.87 -11.69 9.34
CA VAL A 70 -0.23 -11.98 8.39
C VAL A 70 -1.22 -12.98 8.99
N GLU A 71 -0.75 -14.10 9.55
CA GLU A 71 -1.62 -15.12 10.14
C GLU A 71 -2.45 -14.57 11.30
N LYS A 72 -1.84 -13.84 12.23
CA LYS A 72 -2.53 -13.29 13.40
C LYS A 72 -3.48 -12.16 13.05
N LEU A 73 -3.09 -11.31 12.10
CA LEU A 73 -3.91 -10.19 11.62
C LEU A 73 -5.16 -10.67 10.88
N ILE A 74 -5.05 -11.75 10.12
CA ILE A 74 -6.17 -12.32 9.38
C ILE A 74 -6.95 -13.35 10.19
N GLY A 75 -6.31 -14.02 11.16
CA GLY A 75 -6.88 -15.15 11.89
C GLY A 75 -7.09 -16.37 11.00
N LEU A 76 -6.07 -16.75 10.21
CA LEU A 76 -6.12 -17.94 9.35
C LEU A 76 -4.93 -18.86 9.61
N GLU A 77 -5.16 -19.87 10.46
CA GLU A 77 -4.12 -20.79 10.95
C GLU A 77 -3.41 -21.54 9.82
N GLY A 78 -2.09 -21.65 9.92
CA GLY A 78 -1.25 -22.41 8.99
C GLY A 78 -0.70 -21.58 7.82
N VAL A 79 -1.26 -20.38 7.58
CA VAL A 79 -0.78 -19.47 6.54
C VAL A 79 0.64 -19.00 6.82
N ALA A 80 1.02 -18.76 8.08
CA ALA A 80 2.37 -18.33 8.41
C ALA A 80 3.42 -19.37 7.99
N LYS A 81 3.14 -20.65 8.25
CA LYS A 81 4.01 -21.75 7.83
C LYS A 81 4.17 -21.75 6.32
N ARG A 82 3.06 -21.60 5.59
CA ARG A 82 3.08 -21.64 4.13
C ARG A 82 3.82 -20.45 3.50
N ILE A 83 3.65 -19.25 4.05
CA ILE A 83 4.39 -18.05 3.62
C ILE A 83 5.90 -18.32 3.73
N ARG A 84 6.37 -18.85 4.87
CA ARG A 84 7.79 -19.15 5.09
C ARG A 84 8.34 -20.15 4.07
N GLU A 85 7.59 -21.22 3.78
CA GLU A 85 7.99 -22.21 2.76
C GLU A 85 8.17 -21.58 1.38
N LEU A 86 7.27 -20.66 1.00
CA LEU A 86 7.33 -19.96 -0.29
C LEU A 86 8.48 -18.94 -0.33
N GLU A 87 8.73 -18.23 0.77
CA GLU A 87 9.87 -17.32 0.92
C GLU A 87 11.21 -18.07 0.83
N GLU A 88 11.33 -19.22 1.51
CA GLU A 88 12.51 -20.09 1.45
C GLU A 88 12.75 -20.65 0.05
N SER A 89 11.68 -20.88 -0.71
CA SER A 89 11.73 -21.31 -2.10
C SER A 89 12.02 -20.17 -3.09
N GLY A 90 12.23 -18.94 -2.60
CA GLY A 90 12.55 -17.77 -3.43
C GLY A 90 11.37 -17.26 -4.27
N VAL A 91 10.13 -17.56 -3.88
CA VAL A 91 8.94 -17.10 -4.60
C VAL A 91 8.72 -15.60 -4.36
N ALA A 92 8.59 -14.84 -5.44
CA ALA A 92 8.28 -13.41 -5.37
C ALA A 92 6.91 -13.16 -4.68
N ARG A 93 6.82 -12.07 -3.91
CA ARG A 93 5.66 -11.77 -3.06
C ARG A 93 4.34 -11.64 -3.83
N ASP A 94 4.40 -11.06 -5.01
CA ASP A 94 3.25 -10.95 -5.92
C ASP A 94 2.73 -12.35 -6.29
N LYS A 95 3.60 -13.25 -6.77
CA LYS A 95 3.24 -14.62 -7.10
C LYS A 95 2.77 -15.43 -5.88
N MET A 96 3.37 -15.19 -4.72
CA MET A 96 2.99 -15.80 -3.45
C MET A 96 1.53 -15.50 -3.08
N CYS A 97 1.06 -14.28 -3.35
CA CYS A 97 -0.33 -13.90 -3.12
C CYS A 97 -1.31 -14.79 -3.88
N PHE A 98 -1.02 -15.10 -5.15
CA PHE A 98 -1.88 -15.95 -5.98
C PHE A 98 -1.80 -17.41 -5.56
N ILE A 99 -0.62 -17.92 -5.22
CA ILE A 99 -0.47 -19.30 -4.71
C ILE A 99 -1.29 -19.48 -3.44
N ILE A 100 -1.16 -18.57 -2.47
CA ILE A 100 -1.90 -18.70 -1.20
C ILE A 100 -3.40 -18.47 -1.42
N ALA A 101 -3.79 -17.52 -2.27
CA ALA A 101 -5.20 -17.35 -2.64
C ALA A 101 -5.79 -18.64 -3.24
N ASP A 102 -5.05 -19.31 -4.13
CA ASP A 102 -5.44 -20.58 -4.75
C ASP A 102 -5.66 -21.67 -3.68
N GLU A 103 -4.72 -21.78 -2.74
CA GLU A 103 -4.74 -22.75 -1.64
C GLU A 103 -5.87 -22.48 -0.63
N ILE A 104 -6.23 -21.22 -0.40
CA ILE A 104 -7.38 -20.82 0.41
C ILE A 104 -8.68 -21.26 -0.27
N ILE A 105 -8.82 -21.00 -1.57
CA ILE A 105 -10.01 -21.38 -2.33
C ILE A 105 -10.16 -22.92 -2.42
N ASP A 106 -9.04 -23.65 -2.48
CA ASP A 106 -9.03 -25.13 -2.44
C ASP A 106 -9.29 -25.72 -1.04
N GLY A 107 -9.42 -24.87 -0.01
CA GLY A 107 -9.73 -25.27 1.35
C GLY A 107 -8.55 -25.88 2.11
N LYS A 108 -7.29 -25.64 1.70
CA LYS A 108 -6.10 -26.15 2.41
C LYS A 108 -5.97 -25.62 3.83
N PHE A 109 -6.53 -24.43 4.10
CA PHE A 109 -6.53 -23.78 5.42
C PHE A 109 -7.89 -23.91 6.14
N GLY A 110 -8.67 -24.94 5.80
CA GLY A 110 -10.03 -25.14 6.28
C GLY A 110 -11.07 -24.74 5.24
N LYS A 111 -12.17 -25.50 5.19
CA LYS A 111 -13.29 -25.21 4.30
C LYS A 111 -14.08 -24.02 4.83
N MET A 112 -14.45 -23.11 3.95
CA MET A 112 -15.22 -21.92 4.26
C MET A 112 -16.31 -21.72 3.22
N GLU A 113 -17.33 -20.95 3.57
CA GLU A 113 -18.29 -20.45 2.59
C GLU A 113 -17.59 -19.62 1.52
N MET A 114 -18.15 -19.62 0.30
CA MET A 114 -17.54 -19.03 -0.89
C MET A 114 -17.07 -17.57 -0.67
N LEU A 115 -17.95 -16.71 -0.13
CA LEU A 115 -17.62 -15.31 0.13
C LEU A 115 -16.55 -15.14 1.21
N ALA A 116 -16.54 -16.00 2.23
CA ALA A 116 -15.53 -15.98 3.28
C ALA A 116 -14.16 -16.41 2.74
N ALA A 117 -14.12 -17.40 1.84
CA ALA A 117 -12.88 -17.82 1.18
C ALA A 117 -12.31 -16.70 0.28
N ILE A 118 -13.17 -15.99 -0.47
CA ILE A 118 -12.77 -14.82 -1.27
C ILE A 118 -12.21 -13.72 -0.35
N ASP A 119 -12.93 -13.40 0.73
CA ASP A 119 -12.52 -12.38 1.69
C ASP A 119 -11.13 -12.68 2.27
N LYS A 120 -10.92 -13.91 2.76
CA LYS A 120 -9.62 -14.35 3.27
C LYS A 120 -8.53 -14.31 2.20
N ALA A 121 -8.80 -14.81 0.99
CA ALA A 121 -7.82 -14.82 -0.09
C ALA A 121 -7.32 -13.41 -0.44
N VAL A 122 -8.24 -12.44 -0.57
CA VAL A 122 -7.89 -11.05 -0.90
C VAL A 122 -7.19 -10.37 0.29
N ARG A 123 -7.69 -10.51 1.52
CA ARG A 123 -7.07 -9.87 2.68
C ARG A 123 -5.68 -10.44 2.98
N VAL A 124 -5.45 -11.75 2.84
CA VAL A 124 -4.11 -12.35 2.97
C VAL A 124 -3.17 -11.78 1.91
N ALA A 125 -3.60 -11.66 0.66
CA ALA A 125 -2.77 -11.06 -0.39
C ALA A 125 -2.38 -9.61 -0.06
N VAL A 126 -3.31 -8.78 0.41
CA VAL A 126 -3.01 -7.40 0.84
C VAL A 126 -2.06 -7.40 2.04
N ALA A 127 -2.25 -8.30 3.00
CA ALA A 127 -1.39 -8.42 4.17
C ALA A 127 0.04 -8.82 3.79
N ILE A 128 0.23 -9.77 2.88
CA ILE A 128 1.56 -10.16 2.36
C ILE A 128 2.24 -8.96 1.67
N MET A 129 1.52 -8.26 0.80
CA MET A 129 2.07 -7.13 0.06
C MET A 129 2.44 -5.93 0.94
N THR A 130 1.81 -5.84 2.11
CA THR A 130 2.03 -4.78 3.10
C THR A 130 2.82 -5.26 4.31
N GLU A 131 3.39 -6.47 4.25
CA GLU A 131 4.16 -7.11 5.33
C GLU A 131 3.43 -7.21 6.68
N GLY A 132 2.10 -7.12 6.67
CA GLY A 132 1.25 -7.07 7.85
C GLY A 132 1.51 -5.87 8.77
N VAL A 133 2.07 -4.77 8.25
CA VAL A 133 2.43 -3.58 9.07
C VAL A 133 1.41 -2.44 8.97
N VAL A 134 0.35 -2.59 8.17
CA VAL A 134 -0.69 -1.57 7.98
C VAL A 134 -2.08 -2.15 8.25
N ALA A 135 -3.04 -1.29 8.57
CA ALA A 135 -4.41 -1.68 8.87
C ALA A 135 -5.24 -2.03 7.62
N ALA A 136 -4.75 -1.76 6.40
CA ALA A 136 -5.50 -1.96 5.17
C ALA A 136 -6.15 -3.34 4.97
N PRO A 137 -5.54 -4.48 5.34
CA PRO A 137 -6.21 -5.77 5.20
C PRO A 137 -7.40 -5.97 6.14
N ILE A 138 -7.49 -5.20 7.23
CA ILE A 138 -8.61 -5.26 8.19
C ILE A 138 -9.62 -4.16 7.86
N GLU A 139 -9.17 -2.91 7.87
CA GLU A 139 -10.02 -1.72 7.81
C GLU A 139 -10.17 -1.15 6.40
N GLY A 140 -9.28 -1.51 5.47
CA GLY A 140 -9.32 -0.99 4.10
C GLY A 140 -10.29 -1.72 3.19
N ILE A 141 -10.64 -2.96 3.52
CA ILE A 141 -11.64 -3.77 2.82
C ILE A 141 -12.80 -3.99 3.79
N ALA A 142 -13.94 -3.38 3.52
CA ALA A 142 -15.10 -3.45 4.40
C ALA A 142 -15.81 -4.80 4.28
N LYS A 143 -16.22 -5.17 3.06
CA LYS A 143 -16.95 -6.43 2.80
C LYS A 143 -16.82 -6.85 1.34
N PHE A 144 -17.24 -8.08 1.06
CA PHE A 144 -17.45 -8.63 -0.28
C PHE A 144 -18.93 -8.92 -0.49
N GLY A 145 -19.41 -8.74 -1.71
CA GLY A 145 -20.78 -9.04 -2.10
C GLY A 145 -20.85 -9.67 -3.48
N ILE A 146 -21.93 -10.41 -3.75
CA ILE A 146 -22.29 -10.87 -5.09
C ILE A 146 -23.58 -10.17 -5.48
N ASP A 147 -23.60 -9.64 -6.69
CA ASP A 147 -24.72 -8.88 -7.25
C ASP A 147 -24.92 -9.29 -8.72
N ARG A 148 -25.97 -8.80 -9.39
CA ARG A 148 -26.38 -9.23 -10.73
C ARG A 148 -26.27 -8.13 -11.79
N ASN A 149 -25.82 -8.52 -12.96
CA ASN A 149 -25.88 -7.70 -14.16
C ASN A 149 -27.30 -7.67 -14.73
N GLN A 150 -27.55 -6.75 -15.65
CA GLN A 150 -28.84 -6.64 -16.35
C GLN A 150 -29.17 -7.90 -17.17
N ASP A 151 -28.15 -8.63 -17.63
CA ASP A 151 -28.31 -9.91 -18.33
C ASP A 151 -28.54 -11.11 -17.39
N GLY A 152 -28.61 -10.87 -16.07
CA GLY A 152 -28.81 -11.89 -15.05
C GLY A 152 -27.54 -12.59 -14.57
N SER A 153 -26.38 -12.35 -15.18
CA SER A 153 -25.10 -12.92 -14.72
C SER A 153 -24.66 -12.33 -13.38
N ASN A 154 -24.07 -13.15 -12.51
CA ASN A 154 -23.56 -12.68 -11.22
C ASN A 154 -22.15 -12.08 -11.38
N PHE A 155 -21.79 -11.10 -10.55
CA PHE A 155 -20.44 -10.55 -10.47
C PHE A 155 -20.00 -10.30 -9.03
N LEU A 156 -18.69 -10.20 -8.80
CA LEU A 156 -18.11 -9.90 -7.49
C LEU A 156 -18.01 -8.39 -7.26
N LYS A 157 -18.44 -7.93 -6.09
CA LYS A 157 -18.31 -6.56 -5.60
C LYS A 157 -17.40 -6.51 -4.38
N VAL A 158 -16.44 -5.59 -4.39
CA VAL A 158 -15.48 -5.38 -3.30
C VAL A 158 -15.71 -3.98 -2.73
N TYR A 159 -16.05 -3.89 -1.45
CA TYR A 159 -16.31 -2.63 -0.78
C TYR A 159 -15.04 -2.17 -0.08
N TYR A 160 -14.44 -1.09 -0.57
CA TYR A 160 -13.26 -0.48 0.02
C TYR A 160 -13.62 0.70 0.94
N ALA A 161 -12.84 0.87 2.00
CA ALA A 161 -12.95 2.01 2.92
C ALA A 161 -11.67 2.87 2.89
N GLY A 162 -11.74 4.09 3.44
CA GLY A 162 -10.64 5.06 3.43
C GLY A 162 -9.27 4.53 3.89
N PRO A 163 -9.18 3.68 4.94
CA PRO A 163 -7.92 3.09 5.41
C PRO A 163 -7.15 2.29 4.35
N ILE A 164 -7.77 1.89 3.23
CA ILE A 164 -7.11 1.24 2.10
C ILE A 164 -5.97 2.08 1.51
N ARG A 165 -5.97 3.40 1.76
CA ARG A 165 -4.87 4.30 1.37
C ARG A 165 -3.53 3.86 1.95
N SER A 166 -3.53 3.37 3.19
CA SER A 166 -2.32 2.96 3.92
C SER A 166 -1.61 1.78 3.27
N ALA A 167 -2.32 0.95 2.49
CA ALA A 167 -1.73 -0.17 1.76
C ALA A 167 -0.73 0.28 0.68
N GLY A 168 -0.91 1.51 0.17
CA GLY A 168 -0.21 2.01 -1.01
C GLY A 168 -0.70 1.38 -2.32
N GLY A 169 -0.45 2.08 -3.43
CA GLY A 169 -1.03 1.72 -4.73
C GLY A 169 -0.72 0.30 -5.23
N THR A 170 0.42 -0.31 -4.86
CA THR A 170 0.70 -1.70 -5.28
C THR A 170 -0.21 -2.71 -4.60
N ALA A 171 -0.41 -2.61 -3.28
CA ALA A 171 -1.28 -3.53 -2.55
C ALA A 171 -2.77 -3.33 -2.92
N GLN A 172 -3.17 -2.08 -3.19
CA GLN A 172 -4.49 -1.73 -3.73
C GLN A 172 -4.78 -2.42 -5.07
N VAL A 173 -3.79 -2.49 -5.96
CA VAL A 173 -3.96 -3.17 -7.23
C VAL A 173 -3.98 -4.69 -7.05
N ILE A 174 -3.14 -5.24 -6.16
CA ILE A 174 -3.16 -6.67 -5.85
C ILE A 174 -4.50 -7.12 -5.28
N SER A 175 -5.18 -6.30 -4.46
CA SER A 175 -6.51 -6.67 -3.97
C SER A 175 -7.52 -6.86 -5.09
N VAL A 176 -7.50 -5.99 -6.10
CA VAL A 176 -8.38 -6.08 -7.28
C VAL A 176 -8.02 -7.28 -8.15
N LEU A 177 -6.72 -7.50 -8.40
CA LEU A 177 -6.26 -8.64 -9.22
C LEU A 177 -6.57 -9.99 -8.57
N VAL A 178 -6.32 -10.14 -7.27
CA VAL A 178 -6.61 -11.38 -6.56
C VAL A 178 -8.11 -11.61 -6.50
N ALA A 179 -8.92 -10.56 -6.30
CA ALA A 179 -10.38 -10.66 -6.38
C ALA A 179 -10.84 -11.15 -7.76
N ASP A 180 -10.27 -10.63 -8.86
CA ASP A 180 -10.55 -11.10 -10.22
C ASP A 180 -10.08 -12.54 -10.45
N TYR A 181 -8.94 -12.93 -9.89
CA TYR A 181 -8.44 -14.30 -10.02
C TYR A 181 -9.35 -15.31 -9.31
N VAL A 182 -9.69 -15.07 -8.04
CA VAL A 182 -10.50 -16.02 -7.26
C VAL A 182 -11.96 -16.07 -7.75
N ARG A 183 -12.52 -14.95 -8.20
CA ARG A 183 -13.90 -14.94 -8.75
C ARG A 183 -14.01 -15.78 -10.02
N ARG A 184 -12.98 -15.79 -10.87
CA ARG A 184 -12.92 -16.68 -12.05
C ARG A 184 -12.90 -18.15 -11.64
N LYS A 185 -12.05 -18.51 -10.67
CA LYS A 185 -11.93 -19.89 -10.17
C LYS A 185 -13.25 -20.41 -9.59
N LEU A 186 -14.02 -19.52 -8.96
CA LEU A 186 -15.32 -19.82 -8.37
C LEU A 186 -16.50 -19.69 -9.36
N GLY A 187 -16.25 -19.42 -10.65
CA GLY A 187 -17.29 -19.31 -11.67
C GLY A 187 -18.17 -18.06 -11.55
N ILE A 188 -17.73 -17.03 -10.84
CA ILE A 188 -18.41 -15.75 -10.75
C ILE A 188 -18.11 -14.93 -12.03
N GLY A 189 -19.17 -14.41 -12.65
CA GLY A 189 -19.09 -13.65 -13.89
C GLY A 189 -18.38 -12.30 -13.75
N ARG A 190 -18.30 -11.58 -14.87
CA ARG A 190 -17.67 -10.26 -14.97
C ARG A 190 -18.66 -9.18 -14.57
N TYR A 191 -18.19 -8.13 -13.89
CA TYR A 191 -18.98 -6.91 -13.71
C TYR A 191 -19.22 -6.22 -15.05
N ILE A 192 -20.49 -5.91 -15.35
CA ILE A 192 -20.91 -5.14 -16.52
C ILE A 192 -21.61 -3.87 -16.00
N PRO A 193 -20.91 -2.72 -15.96
CA PRO A 193 -21.51 -1.48 -15.49
C PRO A 193 -22.51 -0.91 -16.50
N THR A 194 -23.50 -0.20 -15.97
CA THR A 194 -24.38 0.69 -16.73
C THR A 194 -23.70 2.04 -16.97
N GLU A 195 -24.18 2.80 -17.96
CA GLU A 195 -23.68 4.16 -18.21
C GLU A 195 -23.86 5.08 -16.99
N GLU A 196 -25.00 4.98 -16.30
CA GLU A 196 -25.26 5.78 -15.09
C GLU A 196 -24.26 5.47 -13.97
N GLU A 197 -23.89 4.20 -13.78
CA GLU A 197 -22.84 3.84 -12.83
C GLU A 197 -21.49 4.41 -13.26
N ILE A 198 -21.10 4.29 -14.53
CA ILE A 198 -19.82 4.84 -15.01
C ILE A 198 -19.76 6.35 -14.74
N LEU A 199 -20.83 7.07 -15.07
CA LEU A 199 -20.91 8.51 -14.85
C LEU A 199 -20.90 8.86 -13.35
N ARG A 200 -21.48 8.01 -12.50
CA ARG A 200 -21.38 8.11 -11.03
C ARG A 200 -19.92 8.02 -10.56
N TYR A 201 -19.11 7.12 -11.12
CA TYR A 201 -17.67 7.07 -10.80
C TYR A 201 -16.94 8.36 -11.21
N CYS A 202 -17.24 8.91 -12.40
CA CYS A 202 -16.66 10.18 -12.85
C CYS A 202 -17.00 11.31 -11.88
N GLU A 203 -18.26 11.47 -11.50
CA GLU A 203 -18.70 12.50 -10.55
C GLU A 203 -18.01 12.35 -9.17
N GLU A 204 -18.02 11.14 -8.60
CA GLU A 204 -17.48 10.89 -7.27
C GLU A 204 -15.97 11.16 -7.17
N ILE A 205 -15.18 10.77 -8.17
CA ILE A 205 -13.72 10.95 -8.13
C ILE A 205 -13.36 12.45 -8.19
N GLN A 206 -14.10 13.24 -8.98
CA GLN A 206 -13.92 14.69 -9.03
C GLN A 206 -14.33 15.36 -7.72
N LEU A 207 -15.42 14.91 -7.09
CA LEU A 207 -15.85 15.40 -5.78
C LEU A 207 -14.86 15.02 -4.68
N TYR A 208 -14.38 13.77 -4.68
CA TYR A 208 -13.41 13.29 -3.71
C TYR A 208 -12.13 14.13 -3.74
N LYS A 209 -11.65 14.54 -4.91
CA LYS A 209 -10.47 15.43 -5.04
C LYS A 209 -10.61 16.76 -4.29
N ARG A 210 -11.83 17.27 -4.13
CA ARG A 210 -12.10 18.54 -3.44
C ARG A 210 -11.99 18.41 -1.92
N VAL A 211 -12.37 17.25 -1.38
CA VAL A 211 -12.36 16.97 0.06
C VAL A 211 -11.09 16.27 0.53
N ALA A 212 -10.46 15.49 -0.34
CA ALA A 212 -9.25 14.74 -0.07
C ALA A 212 -8.26 14.85 -1.24
N ASN A 213 -6.98 15.02 -0.93
CA ASN A 213 -5.97 15.09 -1.97
C ASN A 213 -5.73 13.70 -2.60
N LEU A 214 -5.83 13.58 -3.92
CA LEU A 214 -5.38 12.42 -4.68
C LEU A 214 -3.97 12.62 -5.25
N GLN A 215 -3.13 11.58 -5.19
CA GLN A 215 -1.79 11.55 -5.80
C GLN A 215 -1.84 11.63 -7.34
N TYR A 216 -2.91 11.12 -7.93
CA TYR A 216 -3.22 11.17 -9.35
C TYR A 216 -4.70 11.41 -9.49
N LEU A 217 -5.09 12.39 -10.31
CA LEU A 217 -6.48 12.61 -10.67
C LEU A 217 -6.65 12.08 -12.09
N PRO A 218 -7.29 10.91 -12.29
CA PRO A 218 -7.55 10.41 -13.63
C PRO A 218 -8.54 11.31 -14.36
N SER A 219 -8.42 11.38 -15.68
CA SER A 219 -9.43 12.03 -16.52
C SER A 219 -10.72 11.21 -16.56
N ASP A 220 -11.82 11.83 -16.97
CA ASP A 220 -13.10 11.13 -17.12
C ASP A 220 -12.98 9.96 -18.12
N ASP A 221 -12.19 10.09 -19.18
CA ASP A 221 -11.92 9.01 -20.15
C ASP A 221 -11.14 7.85 -19.51
N GLU A 222 -10.15 8.15 -18.66
CA GLU A 222 -9.42 7.13 -17.91
C GLU A 222 -10.34 6.40 -16.91
N ILE A 223 -11.22 7.13 -16.22
CA ILE A 223 -12.21 6.57 -15.29
C ILE A 223 -13.18 5.65 -16.05
N ARG A 224 -13.74 6.12 -17.17
CA ARG A 224 -14.62 5.33 -18.04
C ARG A 224 -13.92 4.05 -18.49
N LEU A 225 -12.70 4.17 -18.99
CA LEU A 225 -11.92 3.02 -19.43
C LEU A 225 -11.73 2.00 -18.29
N ILE A 226 -11.38 2.45 -17.08
CA ILE A 226 -11.19 1.56 -15.92
C ILE A 226 -12.51 0.88 -15.54
N VAL A 227 -13.58 1.65 -15.33
CA VAL A 227 -14.84 1.13 -14.80
C VAL A 227 -15.50 0.19 -15.79
N SER A 228 -15.50 0.52 -17.09
CA SER A 228 -16.08 -0.32 -18.15
C SER A 228 -15.32 -1.64 -18.35
N ASN A 229 -14.04 -1.71 -17.97
CA ASN A 229 -13.22 -2.89 -18.22
C ASN A 229 -12.82 -3.64 -16.94
N CYS A 230 -12.95 -3.07 -15.75
CA CYS A 230 -12.59 -3.78 -14.52
C CYS A 230 -13.56 -4.96 -14.31
N PRO A 231 -13.06 -6.21 -14.21
CA PRO A 231 -13.92 -7.38 -14.14
C PRO A 231 -14.63 -7.57 -12.80
N VAL A 232 -14.20 -6.84 -11.77
CA VAL A 232 -14.83 -6.80 -10.45
C VAL A 232 -15.39 -5.40 -10.21
N CYS A 233 -16.51 -5.31 -9.51
CA CYS A 233 -17.08 -4.02 -9.14
C CYS A 233 -16.31 -3.45 -7.95
N ILE A 234 -15.59 -2.35 -8.19
CA ILE A 234 -14.88 -1.60 -7.16
C ILE A 234 -15.89 -0.65 -6.51
N ASP A 235 -16.37 -1.01 -5.33
CA ASP A 235 -17.34 -0.25 -4.55
C ASP A 235 -16.68 0.27 -3.27
N GLY A 236 -17.45 0.92 -2.40
CA GLY A 236 -16.95 1.38 -1.12
C GLY A 236 -18.02 1.90 -0.19
N GLU A 237 -17.64 2.06 1.07
CA GLU A 237 -18.47 2.70 2.08
C GLU A 237 -18.52 4.22 1.85
N ALA A 238 -19.55 4.87 2.37
CA ALA A 238 -19.67 6.32 2.39
C ALA A 238 -18.66 6.92 3.38
N THR A 239 -17.46 7.26 2.91
CA THR A 239 -16.39 7.80 3.78
C THR A 239 -16.48 9.30 3.99
N GLU A 240 -17.08 10.04 3.03
CA GLU A 240 -17.17 11.50 3.09
C GLU A 240 -18.61 11.96 3.24
N ASP A 241 -18.85 13.11 3.89
CA ASP A 241 -20.20 13.70 4.04
C ASP A 241 -20.73 14.34 2.75
N VAL A 242 -19.90 14.47 1.73
CA VAL A 242 -20.30 15.05 0.43
C VAL A 242 -21.17 14.06 -0.34
N GLU A 243 -22.29 14.56 -0.85
CA GLU A 243 -23.22 13.81 -1.69
C GLU A 243 -23.03 14.09 -3.18
N VAL A 244 -23.39 13.12 -4.01
CA VAL A 244 -23.52 13.29 -5.45
C VAL A 244 -24.81 14.02 -5.82
N SER A 245 -24.75 14.77 -6.91
CA SER A 245 -25.85 15.60 -7.43
C SER A 245 -26.63 14.90 -8.52
N GLY A 246 -25.96 14.23 -9.47
CA GLY A 246 -26.60 13.67 -10.67
C GLY A 246 -27.09 12.24 -10.47
N TYR A 247 -26.16 11.31 -10.27
CA TYR A 247 -26.42 9.87 -10.36
C TYR A 247 -26.80 9.25 -9.02
N ARG A 248 -27.93 9.71 -8.45
CA ARG A 248 -28.45 9.29 -7.14
C ARG A 248 -29.30 8.02 -7.23
N ASN A 249 -29.36 7.26 -6.13
CA ASN A 249 -30.24 6.10 -5.95
C ASN A 249 -30.09 5.01 -7.02
N LEU A 250 -28.87 4.77 -7.49
CA LEU A 250 -28.61 3.69 -8.43
C LEU A 250 -28.86 2.33 -7.77
N PRO A 251 -29.52 1.37 -8.45
CA PRO A 251 -29.95 0.11 -7.83
C PRO A 251 -28.83 -0.70 -7.16
N ARG A 252 -27.61 -0.62 -7.70
CA ARG A 252 -26.44 -1.36 -7.22
C ARG A 252 -25.48 -0.51 -6.38
N VAL A 253 -25.84 0.73 -6.05
CA VAL A 253 -25.00 1.62 -5.21
C VAL A 253 -25.77 1.95 -3.93
N GLU A 254 -25.29 1.48 -2.78
CA GLU A 254 -25.99 1.53 -1.49
C GLU A 254 -26.07 2.96 -0.88
N THR A 255 -25.40 3.94 -1.47
CA THR A 255 -25.28 5.29 -0.91
C THR A 255 -25.27 6.39 -1.97
N ASN A 256 -25.64 7.61 -1.58
CA ASN A 256 -25.49 8.83 -2.39
C ASN A 256 -24.28 9.67 -1.98
N ARG A 257 -23.52 9.22 -0.97
CA ARG A 257 -22.29 9.88 -0.51
C ARG A 257 -21.08 9.38 -1.28
N VAL A 258 -20.02 10.19 -1.27
CA VAL A 258 -18.75 9.86 -1.93
C VAL A 258 -18.08 8.67 -1.24
N ARG A 259 -17.68 7.68 -2.05
CA ARG A 259 -16.99 6.46 -1.63
C ARG A 259 -15.48 6.62 -1.78
N GLY A 260 -14.81 7.14 -0.75
CA GLY A 260 -13.38 7.48 -0.81
C GLY A 260 -12.48 6.27 -1.03
N GLY A 261 -12.79 5.11 -0.44
CA GLY A 261 -12.05 3.87 -0.67
C GLY A 261 -12.05 3.45 -2.15
N MET A 262 -13.22 3.52 -2.80
CA MET A 262 -13.37 3.30 -4.24
C MET A 262 -12.52 4.30 -5.04
N ALA A 263 -12.62 5.59 -4.73
CA ALA A 263 -11.87 6.64 -5.44
C ALA A 263 -10.35 6.42 -5.36
N LEU A 264 -9.85 5.96 -4.20
CA LEU A 264 -8.44 5.63 -4.01
C LEU A 264 -8.00 4.44 -4.86
N ILE A 265 -8.79 3.36 -4.94
CA ILE A 265 -8.46 2.19 -5.78
C ILE A 265 -8.40 2.58 -7.25
N ILE A 266 -9.37 3.34 -7.75
CA ILE A 266 -9.41 3.76 -9.16
C ILE A 266 -8.23 4.69 -9.47
N ALA A 267 -8.02 5.73 -8.65
CA ALA A 267 -7.09 6.82 -8.94
C ALA A 267 -5.63 6.51 -8.53
N GLU A 268 -5.40 6.11 -7.28
CA GLU A 268 -4.03 5.86 -6.74
C GLU A 268 -3.57 4.41 -6.93
N GLY A 269 -4.52 3.49 -7.10
CA GLY A 269 -4.30 2.10 -7.47
C GLY A 269 -4.18 1.94 -8.98
N ILE A 270 -5.29 1.68 -9.66
CA ILE A 270 -5.31 1.24 -11.07
C ILE A 270 -4.71 2.30 -12.00
N ALA A 271 -5.19 3.54 -11.97
CA ALA A 271 -4.73 4.58 -12.90
C ALA A 271 -3.24 4.93 -12.67
N LEU A 272 -2.86 5.27 -11.43
CA LEU A 272 -1.49 5.64 -11.10
C LEU A 272 -0.49 4.47 -11.22
N LYS A 273 -0.93 3.22 -11.01
CA LYS A 273 -0.05 2.03 -11.07
C LYS A 273 -0.26 1.19 -12.32
N ALA A 274 -0.96 1.68 -13.34
CA ALA A 274 -1.20 0.96 -14.60
C ALA A 274 0.05 0.30 -15.20
N PRO A 275 1.25 0.94 -15.26
CA PRO A 275 2.45 0.28 -15.78
C PRO A 275 2.90 -0.93 -14.95
N LYS A 276 2.84 -0.82 -13.63
CA LYS A 276 3.24 -1.91 -12.72
C LYS A 276 2.19 -3.02 -12.71
N LEU A 277 0.91 -2.65 -12.80
CA LEU A 277 -0.21 -3.56 -12.93
C LEU A 277 -0.13 -4.39 -14.20
N LYS A 278 0.15 -3.76 -15.36
CA LYS A 278 0.37 -4.44 -16.64
C LYS A 278 1.49 -5.49 -16.52
N LYS A 279 2.63 -5.09 -15.97
CA LYS A 279 3.76 -6.01 -15.75
C LYS A 279 3.37 -7.23 -14.90
N MET A 280 2.66 -7.01 -13.79
CA MET A 280 2.19 -8.11 -12.92
C MET A 280 1.24 -9.06 -13.67
N VAL A 281 0.28 -8.51 -14.43
CA VAL A 281 -0.67 -9.29 -15.23
C VAL A 281 0.03 -10.15 -16.28
N GLU A 282 1.03 -9.59 -16.97
CA GLU A 282 1.82 -10.31 -17.98
C GLU A 282 2.68 -11.43 -17.35
N GLU A 283 3.37 -11.14 -16.24
CA GLU A 283 4.20 -12.12 -15.53
C GLU A 283 3.37 -13.28 -14.96
N LEU A 284 2.16 -12.98 -14.48
CA LEU A 284 1.23 -13.96 -13.92
C LEU A 284 0.32 -14.60 -14.98
N LYS A 285 0.39 -14.14 -16.24
CA LYS A 285 -0.42 -14.62 -17.37
C LYS A 285 -1.92 -14.54 -17.11
N ILE A 286 -2.38 -13.43 -16.54
CA ILE A 286 -3.80 -13.16 -16.30
C ILE A 286 -4.35 -12.44 -17.55
N ASP A 287 -5.38 -13.00 -18.19
CA ASP A 287 -6.02 -12.44 -19.38
C ASP A 287 -7.12 -11.41 -19.04
N GLY A 288 -7.54 -10.58 -20.00
CA GLY A 288 -8.66 -9.65 -19.85
C GLY A 288 -8.31 -8.27 -19.28
N TRP A 289 -7.01 -7.99 -19.16
CA TRP A 289 -6.44 -6.74 -18.65
C TRP A 289 -5.62 -5.97 -19.72
N GLU A 290 -5.77 -6.34 -20.99
CA GLU A 290 -5.03 -5.75 -22.13
C GLU A 290 -5.32 -4.25 -22.29
N TRP A 291 -6.50 -3.81 -21.84
CA TRP A 291 -6.94 -2.42 -21.85
C TRP A 291 -6.07 -1.49 -21.01
N LEU A 292 -5.28 -2.01 -20.06
CA LEU A 292 -4.32 -1.23 -19.27
C LEU A 292 -3.29 -0.50 -20.15
N GLU A 293 -2.99 -1.03 -21.34
CA GLU A 293 -2.08 -0.38 -22.28
C GLU A 293 -2.56 1.01 -22.71
N LYS A 294 -3.87 1.23 -22.74
CA LYS A 294 -4.46 2.54 -23.08
C LYS A 294 -4.32 3.57 -21.97
N LEU A 295 -4.11 3.15 -20.72
CA LEU A 295 -3.83 4.03 -19.57
C LEU A 295 -2.36 4.43 -19.49
N ILE A 296 -1.47 3.60 -20.03
CA ILE A 296 -0.04 3.87 -20.01
C ILE A 296 0.23 4.86 -21.13
N LYS A 297 0.36 6.13 -20.78
CA LYS A 297 0.91 7.13 -21.70
C LYS A 297 2.27 6.61 -22.14
N LYS A 298 2.45 6.45 -23.46
CA LYS A 298 3.78 6.26 -24.05
C LYS A 298 4.56 7.53 -23.71
N GLU A 299 5.29 7.51 -22.60
CA GLU A 299 6.44 8.37 -22.48
C GLU A 299 7.32 7.95 -23.65
N SER A 300 7.33 8.79 -24.70
CA SER A 300 8.43 8.76 -25.66
C SER A 300 9.69 8.67 -24.83
N GLU A 301 10.57 7.73 -25.15
CA GLU A 301 11.94 7.71 -24.68
C GLU A 301 12.57 9.06 -25.04
N GLU A 302 12.30 10.09 -24.24
CA GLU A 302 13.05 11.32 -24.28
C GLU A 302 14.44 10.89 -23.85
N GLU A 303 15.40 11.05 -24.77
CA GLU A 303 16.82 11.07 -24.48
C GLU A 303 17.06 11.76 -23.14
N VAL A 304 18.08 11.31 -22.41
CA VAL A 304 18.48 11.80 -21.08
C VAL A 304 18.92 13.27 -21.16
N ASP A 305 17.99 14.17 -21.44
CA ASP A 305 18.15 15.60 -21.37
C ASP A 305 17.70 16.00 -19.97
N LEU A 306 18.61 16.57 -19.19
CA LEU A 306 18.41 16.95 -17.78
C LEU A 306 17.53 18.19 -17.67
N LYS A 307 16.39 18.24 -18.36
CA LYS A 307 15.46 19.38 -18.40
C LYS A 307 14.95 19.74 -17.00
N PRO A 308 14.87 21.04 -16.63
CA PRO A 308 14.37 21.46 -15.33
C PRO A 308 12.94 20.97 -15.07
N ARG A 309 12.66 20.47 -13.85
CA ARG A 309 11.34 19.94 -13.47
C ARG A 309 10.64 20.85 -12.45
N ALA A 310 9.55 21.50 -12.86
CA ALA A 310 8.78 22.40 -12.00
C ALA A 310 7.73 21.69 -11.10
N LYS A 311 7.67 20.35 -11.09
CA LYS A 311 6.58 19.60 -10.43
C LYS A 311 6.44 19.89 -8.93
N TYR A 312 7.53 20.20 -8.21
CA TYR A 312 7.46 20.56 -6.79
C TYR A 312 6.81 21.92 -6.53
N LEU A 313 6.71 22.78 -7.55
CA LEU A 313 6.07 24.10 -7.48
C LEU A 313 4.55 24.04 -7.72
N ALA A 314 4.01 22.95 -8.26
CA ALA A 314 2.59 22.86 -8.64
C ALA A 314 1.63 22.88 -7.43
N ASP A 315 2.10 22.48 -6.24
CA ASP A 315 1.31 22.40 -5.01
C ASP A 315 1.82 23.36 -3.93
N ILE A 316 2.22 24.58 -4.30
CA ILE A 316 2.64 25.57 -3.29
C ILE A 316 1.41 26.02 -2.50
N VAL A 317 1.47 25.79 -1.19
CA VAL A 317 0.48 26.26 -0.23
C VAL A 317 0.99 27.55 0.41
N ALA A 318 0.07 28.45 0.78
CA ALA A 318 0.41 29.63 1.56
C ALA A 318 1.27 29.28 2.78
N GLY A 319 2.33 30.06 3.02
CA GLY A 319 3.27 29.83 4.10
C GLY A 319 4.39 28.82 3.79
N ARG A 320 4.47 28.24 2.59
CA ARG A 320 5.63 27.40 2.18
C ARG A 320 6.53 28.17 1.20
N PRO A 321 7.78 28.52 1.56
CA PRO A 321 8.65 29.28 0.69
C PRO A 321 9.22 28.42 -0.44
N VAL A 322 9.44 29.05 -1.59
CA VAL A 322 10.22 28.48 -2.68
C VAL A 322 11.68 28.85 -2.47
N LEU A 323 12.50 27.87 -2.08
CA LEU A 323 13.90 28.10 -1.73
C LEU A 323 14.82 28.25 -2.96
N SER A 324 14.43 27.66 -4.10
CA SER A 324 15.12 27.81 -5.38
C SER A 324 14.14 27.49 -6.50
N HIS A 325 14.39 28.02 -7.70
CA HIS A 325 13.72 27.58 -8.92
C HIS A 325 14.43 26.36 -9.55
N PRO A 326 13.76 25.61 -10.45
CA PRO A 326 14.31 24.39 -11.04
C PRO A 326 15.63 24.64 -11.75
N SER A 327 16.65 23.84 -11.43
CA SER A 327 18.01 23.91 -12.00
C SER A 327 18.63 25.32 -12.03
N ARG A 328 18.23 26.22 -11.12
CA ARG A 328 18.71 27.61 -11.09
C ARG A 328 20.02 27.74 -10.32
N LYS A 329 21.03 28.36 -10.93
CA LYS A 329 22.28 28.75 -10.24
C LYS A 329 21.95 29.67 -9.06
N GLY A 330 22.55 29.41 -7.90
CA GLY A 330 22.26 30.09 -6.63
C GLY A 330 21.33 29.30 -5.70
N GLY A 331 20.73 28.20 -6.17
CA GLY A 331 20.06 27.22 -5.30
C GLY A 331 21.03 26.28 -4.58
N PHE A 332 20.48 25.23 -3.95
CA PHE A 332 21.28 24.22 -3.26
C PHE A 332 22.23 23.49 -4.22
N ARG A 333 23.54 23.58 -3.97
CA ARG A 333 24.56 22.88 -4.75
C ARG A 333 24.57 21.39 -4.38
N LEU A 334 24.26 20.53 -5.34
CA LEU A 334 24.23 19.08 -5.15
C LEU A 334 25.64 18.54 -4.82
N ARG A 335 25.74 17.73 -3.74
CA ARG A 335 26.90 16.91 -3.41
C ARG A 335 26.45 15.48 -3.19
N TYR A 336 27.00 14.53 -3.94
CA TYR A 336 26.77 13.11 -3.70
C TYR A 336 27.51 12.67 -2.43
N GLY A 337 26.80 12.00 -1.54
CA GLY A 337 27.39 11.48 -0.31
C GLY A 337 26.32 11.05 0.69
N ARG A 338 26.75 10.28 1.69
CA ARG A 338 25.91 9.82 2.80
C ARG A 338 26.64 10.11 4.11
N ALA A 339 26.08 11.01 4.91
CA ALA A 339 26.53 11.30 6.26
C ALA A 339 25.96 10.28 7.25
N ARG A 340 26.48 10.24 8.48
CA ARG A 340 26.04 9.27 9.51
C ARG A 340 24.55 9.38 9.83
N ASN A 341 24.01 10.60 9.82
CA ASN A 341 22.62 10.92 10.06
C ASN A 341 21.81 11.10 8.76
N SER A 342 22.46 11.04 7.59
CA SER A 342 21.76 11.02 6.31
C SER A 342 21.60 9.58 5.81
N GLY A 343 20.42 9.26 5.29
CA GLY A 343 20.05 7.91 4.93
C GLY A 343 18.91 7.89 3.94
N PHE A 344 17.98 6.95 4.16
CA PHE A 344 17.02 6.45 3.19
C PHE A 344 16.32 7.53 2.34
N ALA A 345 15.74 8.55 2.97
CA ALA A 345 15.01 9.63 2.30
C ALA A 345 15.25 11.00 2.96
N THR A 346 16.51 11.29 3.30
CA THR A 346 16.91 12.55 3.93
C THR A 346 17.83 13.36 3.02
N VAL A 347 17.81 14.69 3.16
CA VAL A 347 18.75 15.60 2.51
C VAL A 347 19.64 16.25 3.56
N GLY A 348 20.95 16.17 3.34
CA GLY A 348 21.94 16.83 4.20
C GLY A 348 22.09 18.30 3.85
N ILE A 349 21.87 19.19 4.82
CA ILE A 349 22.04 20.64 4.64
C ILE A 349 22.98 21.16 5.74
N ASN A 350 23.83 22.13 5.40
CA ASN A 350 24.68 22.77 6.39
C ASN A 350 23.81 23.61 7.36
N PRO A 351 24.01 23.50 8.68
CA PRO A 351 23.29 24.31 9.67
C PRO A 351 23.35 25.84 9.43
N ALA A 352 24.45 26.36 8.85
CA ALA A 352 24.57 27.77 8.49
C ALA A 352 23.53 28.18 7.44
N THR A 353 23.32 27.37 6.39
CA THR A 353 22.27 27.61 5.40
C THR A 353 20.88 27.58 6.03
N MET A 354 20.65 26.63 6.94
CA MET A 354 19.37 26.49 7.65
C MET A 354 19.05 27.75 8.46
N PHE A 355 20.05 28.28 9.17
CA PHE A 355 19.95 29.50 9.96
C PHE A 355 19.74 30.74 9.08
N LEU A 356 20.48 30.88 7.98
CA LEU A 356 20.36 32.04 7.08
C LEU A 356 19.01 32.11 6.35
N ILE A 357 18.41 30.96 6.03
CA ILE A 357 17.11 30.88 5.36
C ILE A 357 15.94 31.10 6.35
N ASP A 358 16.15 30.84 7.64
CA ASP A 358 15.17 31.01 8.73
C ASP A 358 13.81 30.33 8.47
N PHE A 359 13.84 29.17 7.81
CA PHE A 359 12.65 28.36 7.53
C PHE A 359 12.91 26.85 7.58
N ILE A 360 14.18 26.45 7.52
CA ILE A 360 14.57 25.05 7.47
C ILE A 360 15.00 24.62 8.86
N ALA A 361 14.28 23.67 9.44
CA ALA A 361 14.61 23.02 10.70
C ALA A 361 15.01 21.56 10.47
N ILE A 362 15.57 20.94 11.52
CA ILE A 362 15.83 19.50 11.52
C ILE A 362 14.49 18.78 11.39
N GLY A 363 14.37 17.89 10.40
CA GLY A 363 13.13 17.18 10.11
C GLY A 363 12.17 17.89 9.14
N THR A 364 12.44 19.14 8.73
CA THR A 364 11.62 19.82 7.71
C THR A 364 11.63 19.00 6.42
N GLN A 365 10.44 18.64 5.93
CA GLN A 365 10.30 17.95 4.65
C GLN A 365 10.40 18.96 3.50
N LEU A 366 11.45 18.86 2.70
CA LEU A 366 11.60 19.63 1.48
C LEU A 366 11.03 18.85 0.30
N LYS A 367 10.14 19.46 -0.49
CA LYS A 367 9.85 18.97 -1.84
C LYS A 367 11.02 19.38 -2.74
N ILE A 368 11.64 18.41 -3.40
CA ILE A 368 12.86 18.62 -4.18
C ILE A 368 12.61 18.31 -5.65
N GLU A 369 13.40 18.96 -6.51
CA GLU A 369 13.42 18.64 -7.93
C GLU A 369 14.08 17.28 -8.17
N ARG A 370 15.24 17.06 -7.53
CA ARG A 370 16.11 15.87 -7.65
C ARG A 370 17.00 15.73 -6.39
N PRO A 371 17.44 14.51 -6.02
CA PRO A 371 16.92 13.22 -6.46
C PRO A 371 15.63 12.84 -5.71
N GLY A 372 14.61 12.34 -6.42
CA GLY A 372 13.33 11.97 -5.81
C GLY A 372 12.32 13.12 -5.70
N LYS A 373 11.25 12.92 -4.91
CA LYS A 373 10.13 13.89 -4.77
C LYS A 373 10.27 14.78 -3.53
N ALA A 374 10.84 14.24 -2.46
CA ALA A 374 10.99 14.92 -1.20
C ALA A 374 12.14 14.31 -0.39
N GLY A 375 12.67 15.09 0.56
CA GLY A 375 13.63 14.61 1.55
C GLY A 375 13.46 15.34 2.87
N SER A 376 13.65 14.63 3.98
CA SER A 376 13.68 15.23 5.31
C SER A 376 15.06 15.81 5.62
N VAL A 377 15.12 17.04 6.13
CA VAL A 377 16.39 17.74 6.35
C VAL A 377 17.12 17.19 7.58
N VAL A 378 18.40 16.91 7.40
CA VAL A 378 19.32 16.55 8.48
C VAL A 378 20.57 17.45 8.43
N PRO A 379 21.11 17.87 9.59
CA PRO A 379 22.25 18.77 9.63
C PRO A 379 23.54 18.03 9.27
N VAL A 380 24.33 18.55 8.34
CA VAL A 380 25.65 18.03 7.98
C VAL A 380 26.66 19.16 8.04
N THR A 381 27.53 19.14 9.04
CA THR A 381 28.47 20.24 9.32
C THR A 381 29.70 20.26 8.40
N THR A 382 30.01 19.14 7.74
CA THR A 382 31.22 19.00 6.93
C THR A 382 31.06 19.47 5.48
N ILE A 383 29.85 19.73 5.01
CA ILE A 383 29.59 20.30 3.68
C ILE A 383 29.60 21.83 3.75
N GLU A 384 29.83 22.52 2.65
CA GLU A 384 29.72 23.98 2.58
C GLU A 384 28.24 24.40 2.68
N GLY A 385 27.98 25.53 3.35
CA GLY A 385 26.65 26.10 3.58
C GLY A 385 26.35 27.37 2.82
#